data_AF-A0A953RC11-F1
#
_entry.id   AF-A0A953RC11-F1
#
_cell.length_a   1.000
_cell.length_b   1.000
_cell.length_c   1.000
_cell.angle_alpha   90.00
_cell.angle_beta   90.00
_cell.angle_gamma   90.00
#
_symmetry.space_group_name_H-M   'P 1'
#
loop_
_entity.id
_entity.type
_entity.pdbx_description
1 polymer ?
#
loop_
_entity_poly.entity_id
_entity_poly.type
_entity_poly.pdbx_seq_one_letter_code
_entity_poly.pdbx_strand_id
1 'polypeptide(L)'
;MMLLQLTHEGAVHFSDPVEKYVPEVKLVHNPYPDAAPVTLLQLAVHTSGLALDSRDAAMYTRGSVAEWEKTLIAALAHTSYEFEPGTHAALSNIDDSILALALSRAAHQPYAQYLKEKILLPLGMTHTDFSAGGARDPGLGHRPALYTTIGDLARYASFAMLGGPEGVLSRRDLEENYRRLWVANSIAVPNPNEGFGIGFHGETWTSNHYYLILPVGYGGPGYEAALWIEPRRHAGVILLHQGSGGAALGQMIHTYVYTLNAQKNDAGRQDPVRPFPYAEEDVSFDNRAAEIKLAGTLTIPQGKGPFPAVVLIPRAGPLDRDERLLNHRPFFILADYLTRAGIAVLRTDVRGVGKSGGKYGAAPTDDSASDAESAVAYLKTRSEVDPHRIGLLSHGEGGLGAPIVAARNRDVAFLVMMGAPAVPAAENSVQASRLSAEDNGELYRKAEEQAAETRKVLSLLKEEKDPASLDRKLREFLAGKMPEAQMEGQIRQWTSPAFRHTLTYDPAAELKKLTRQKNSWVCSGSGSFASE
;
A
#
# COMPACT_ATOMS: atom_id res chain seq x y z
N MET A 1 -26.21 -5.41 -4.49
CA MET A 1 -27.37 -6.22 -4.03
C MET A 1 -28.58 -6.11 -4.95
N MET A 2 -29.16 -4.93 -5.17
CA MET A 2 -30.34 -4.77 -6.06
C MET A 2 -30.13 -5.37 -7.46
N LEU A 3 -28.97 -5.14 -8.09
CA LEU A 3 -28.63 -5.75 -9.38
C LEU A 3 -28.71 -7.29 -9.33
N LEU A 4 -28.22 -7.91 -8.26
CA LEU A 4 -28.23 -9.36 -8.09
C LEU A 4 -29.66 -9.89 -7.91
N GLN A 5 -30.49 -9.20 -7.11
CA GLN A 5 -31.92 -9.54 -6.96
C GLN A 5 -32.67 -9.48 -8.30
N LEU A 6 -32.57 -8.35 -9.01
CA LEU A 6 -33.26 -8.18 -10.29
C LEU A 6 -32.74 -9.11 -11.38
N THR A 7 -31.47 -9.52 -11.33
CA THR A 7 -30.92 -10.54 -12.24
C THR A 7 -31.49 -11.92 -11.91
N HIS A 8 -31.61 -12.26 -10.63
CA HIS A 8 -32.21 -13.51 -10.18
C HIS A 8 -33.71 -13.59 -10.56
N GLU A 9 -34.43 -12.48 -10.47
CA GLU A 9 -35.83 -12.34 -10.88
C GLU A 9 -36.01 -12.31 -12.41
N GLY A 10 -34.92 -12.21 -13.18
CA GLY A 10 -34.95 -12.11 -14.64
C GLY A 10 -35.43 -10.76 -15.17
N ALA A 11 -35.52 -9.73 -14.31
CA ALA A 11 -35.93 -8.39 -14.69
C ALA A 11 -34.83 -7.65 -15.47
N VAL A 12 -33.56 -7.98 -15.20
CA VAL A 12 -32.39 -7.45 -15.92
C VAL A 12 -31.38 -8.56 -16.19
N HIS A 13 -30.49 -8.34 -17.15
CA HIS A 13 -29.30 -9.16 -17.37
C HIS A 13 -28.02 -8.32 -17.22
N PHE A 14 -26.94 -8.91 -16.71
CA PHE A 14 -25.65 -8.21 -16.53
C PHE A 14 -25.13 -7.56 -17.81
N SER A 15 -25.36 -8.20 -18.97
CA SER A 15 -24.95 -7.70 -20.28
C SER A 15 -25.96 -6.77 -20.94
N ASP A 16 -27.05 -6.41 -20.26
CA ASP A 16 -28.00 -5.45 -20.82
C ASP A 16 -27.27 -4.11 -21.04
N PRO A 17 -27.44 -3.48 -22.22
CA PRO A 17 -26.93 -2.14 -22.45
C PRO A 17 -27.67 -1.16 -21.55
N VAL A 18 -26.94 -0.26 -20.91
CA VAL A 18 -27.49 0.74 -19.97
C VAL A 18 -28.55 1.61 -20.63
N GLU A 19 -28.35 1.94 -21.91
CA GLU A 19 -29.28 2.74 -22.74
C GLU A 19 -30.71 2.17 -22.77
N LYS A 20 -30.87 0.85 -22.60
CA LYS A 20 -32.17 0.18 -22.53
C LYS A 20 -33.04 0.75 -21.39
N TYR A 21 -32.42 1.14 -20.28
CA TYR A 21 -33.09 1.63 -19.08
C TYR A 21 -32.89 3.14 -18.88
N VAL A 22 -31.75 3.68 -19.32
CA VAL A 22 -31.38 5.09 -19.17
C VAL A 22 -30.93 5.63 -20.54
N PRO A 23 -31.86 5.94 -21.46
CA PRO A 23 -31.49 6.48 -22.79
C PRO A 23 -30.73 7.81 -22.71
N GLU A 24 -30.86 8.55 -21.61
CA GLU A 24 -30.20 9.82 -21.36
C GLU A 24 -28.67 9.69 -21.26
N VAL A 25 -28.10 8.49 -21.10
CA VAL A 25 -26.65 8.28 -21.14
C VAL A 25 -26.02 8.70 -22.47
N LYS A 26 -26.81 8.83 -23.55
CA LYS A 26 -26.37 9.41 -24.83
C LYS A 26 -25.95 10.87 -24.74
N LEU A 27 -26.31 11.58 -23.67
CA LEU A 27 -25.84 12.94 -23.41
C LEU A 27 -24.34 12.97 -23.11
N VAL A 28 -23.75 11.85 -22.67
CA VAL A 28 -22.31 11.71 -22.48
C VAL A 28 -21.66 11.55 -23.85
N HIS A 29 -20.84 12.51 -24.27
CA HIS A 29 -20.11 12.40 -25.52
C HIS A 29 -19.11 11.23 -25.45
N ASN A 30 -19.36 10.18 -26.24
CA ASN A 30 -18.46 9.03 -26.35
C ASN A 30 -17.40 9.28 -27.43
N PRO A 31 -16.11 9.41 -27.06
CA PRO A 31 -15.02 9.57 -28.04
C PRO A 31 -14.61 8.25 -28.73
N TYR A 32 -15.23 7.11 -28.35
CA TYR A 32 -14.95 5.77 -28.87
C TYR A 32 -16.13 5.25 -29.70
N PRO A 33 -16.21 5.58 -31.00
CA PRO A 33 -17.39 5.29 -31.83
C PRO A 33 -17.59 3.79 -32.11
N ASP A 34 -16.52 3.00 -32.05
CA ASP A 34 -16.55 1.55 -32.32
C ASP A 34 -16.74 0.71 -31.04
N ALA A 35 -16.74 1.34 -29.86
CA ALA A 35 -16.92 0.64 -28.60
C ALA A 35 -18.34 0.09 -28.45
N ALA A 36 -18.46 -1.11 -27.89
CA ALA A 36 -19.77 -1.67 -27.54
C ALA A 36 -20.48 -0.78 -26.50
N PRO A 37 -21.83 -0.73 -26.49
CA PRO A 37 -22.57 0.01 -25.48
C PRO A 37 -22.21 -0.44 -24.07
N VAL A 38 -22.05 0.52 -23.15
CA VAL A 38 -21.81 0.25 -21.73
C VAL A 38 -22.96 -0.62 -21.18
N THR A 39 -22.60 -1.66 -20.43
CA THR A 39 -23.53 -2.63 -19.83
C THR A 39 -23.74 -2.40 -18.33
N LEU A 40 -24.81 -2.97 -17.77
CA LEU A 40 -25.05 -2.92 -16.31
C LEU A 40 -23.87 -3.50 -15.50
N LEU A 41 -23.23 -4.55 -16.00
CA LEU A 41 -22.05 -5.14 -15.36
C LEU A 41 -20.86 -4.16 -15.38
N GLN A 42 -20.63 -3.48 -16.51
CA GLN A 42 -19.51 -2.54 -16.61
C GLN A 42 -19.65 -1.36 -15.65
N LEU A 43 -20.87 -0.87 -15.42
CA LEU A 43 -21.12 0.10 -14.34
C LEU A 43 -20.82 -0.52 -12.97
N ALA A 44 -21.34 -1.73 -12.71
CA ALA A 44 -21.26 -2.37 -11.40
C ALA A 44 -19.83 -2.78 -10.97
N VAL A 45 -18.90 -2.88 -11.92
CA VAL A 45 -17.49 -3.23 -11.69
C VAL A 45 -16.53 -2.14 -12.19
N HIS A 46 -17.03 -0.93 -12.41
CA HIS A 46 -16.22 0.25 -12.75
C HIS A 46 -15.34 0.11 -14.01
N THR A 47 -15.86 -0.58 -15.03
CA THR A 47 -15.20 -0.77 -16.34
C THR A 47 -15.93 -0.03 -17.47
N SER A 48 -16.83 0.90 -17.14
CA SER A 48 -17.56 1.69 -18.12
C SER A 48 -16.68 2.66 -18.91
N GLY A 49 -15.55 3.08 -18.33
CA GLY A 49 -14.72 4.15 -18.84
C GLY A 49 -15.18 5.55 -18.47
N LEU A 50 -16.29 5.72 -17.74
CA LEU A 50 -16.76 7.02 -17.29
C LEU A 50 -15.87 7.59 -16.18
N ALA A 51 -15.65 8.90 -16.21
CA ALA A 51 -14.88 9.62 -15.19
C ALA A 51 -15.49 9.45 -13.78
N LEU A 52 -14.69 9.72 -12.75
CA LEU A 52 -15.10 9.57 -11.35
C LEU A 52 -16.42 10.31 -11.03
N ASP A 53 -16.57 11.54 -11.54
CA ASP A 53 -17.76 12.38 -11.45
C ASP A 53 -17.87 13.28 -12.69
N SER A 54 -19.00 13.97 -12.85
CA SER A 54 -19.14 15.06 -13.83
C SER A 54 -18.12 16.18 -13.58
N ARG A 55 -17.69 16.90 -14.62
CA ARG A 55 -16.70 17.99 -14.52
C ARG A 55 -17.08 19.08 -13.50
N ASP A 56 -18.38 19.29 -13.30
CA ASP A 56 -18.94 20.28 -12.37
C ASP A 56 -19.55 19.61 -11.12
N ALA A 57 -18.89 18.58 -10.57
CA ALA A 57 -19.40 17.75 -9.48
C ALA A 57 -19.96 18.56 -8.28
N ALA A 58 -19.36 19.69 -7.92
CA ALA A 58 -19.84 20.53 -6.81
C ALA A 58 -21.27 21.06 -7.02
N MET A 59 -21.72 21.24 -8.26
CA MET A 59 -23.06 21.69 -8.62
C MET A 59 -24.08 20.56 -8.52
N TYR A 60 -23.68 19.35 -8.90
CA TYR A 60 -24.57 18.20 -9.02
C TYR A 60 -24.53 17.25 -7.83
N THR A 61 -23.70 17.48 -6.81
CA THR A 61 -23.57 16.61 -5.62
C THR A 61 -24.52 16.99 -4.48
N ARG A 62 -25.25 18.10 -4.60
CA ARG A 62 -26.24 18.58 -3.61
C ARG A 62 -27.63 18.59 -4.21
N GLY A 63 -28.64 18.18 -3.45
CA GLY A 63 -30.02 18.06 -3.96
C GLY A 63 -31.00 17.53 -2.91
N SER A 64 -32.16 17.08 -3.31
CA SER A 64 -33.06 16.29 -2.45
C SER A 64 -33.26 14.93 -3.09
N VAL A 65 -33.59 13.91 -2.31
CA VAL A 65 -33.86 12.55 -2.83
C VAL A 65 -34.95 12.56 -3.92
N ALA A 66 -35.92 13.46 -3.81
CA ALA A 66 -36.99 13.61 -4.79
C ALA A 66 -36.52 14.16 -6.15
N GLU A 67 -35.45 14.97 -6.17
CA GLU A 67 -34.90 15.58 -7.39
C GLU A 67 -33.64 14.84 -7.90
N TRP A 68 -33.26 13.73 -7.26
CA TRP A 68 -32.03 13.00 -7.55
C TRP A 68 -31.91 12.58 -9.01
N GLU A 69 -32.97 12.00 -9.59
CA GLU A 69 -32.98 11.56 -10.99
C GLU A 69 -32.74 12.72 -11.95
N LYS A 70 -33.43 13.85 -11.74
CA LYS A 70 -33.27 15.05 -12.56
C LYS A 70 -31.86 15.63 -12.46
N THR A 71 -31.30 15.65 -11.25
CA THR A 71 -29.93 16.12 -11.02
C THR A 71 -28.90 15.21 -11.68
N LEU A 72 -29.10 13.88 -11.64
CA LEU A 72 -28.27 12.91 -12.35
C LEU A 72 -28.32 13.12 -13.86
N ILE A 73 -29.52 13.25 -14.45
CA ILE A 73 -29.68 13.50 -15.89
C ILE A 73 -28.96 14.79 -16.32
N ALA A 74 -29.06 15.86 -15.53
CA ALA A 74 -28.33 17.10 -15.79
C ALA A 74 -26.80 16.90 -15.73
N ALA A 75 -26.31 16.09 -14.80
CA ALA A 75 -24.89 15.78 -14.67
C ALA A 75 -24.33 15.00 -15.87
N LEU A 76 -25.13 14.16 -16.54
CA LEU A 76 -24.68 13.33 -17.68
C LEU A 76 -24.10 14.16 -18.82
N ALA A 77 -24.68 15.33 -19.11
CA ALA A 77 -24.17 16.24 -20.15
C ALA A 77 -22.77 16.81 -19.83
N HIS A 78 -22.33 16.70 -18.57
CA HIS A 78 -21.05 17.20 -18.06
C HIS A 78 -20.08 16.07 -17.70
N THR A 79 -20.46 14.82 -17.98
CA THR A 79 -19.62 13.64 -17.79
C THR A 79 -18.79 13.37 -19.04
N SER A 80 -17.62 12.76 -18.87
CA SER A 80 -16.75 12.34 -19.98
C SER A 80 -16.19 10.96 -19.72
N TYR A 81 -15.74 10.29 -20.79
CA TYR A 81 -14.95 9.07 -20.68
C TYR A 81 -13.48 9.38 -20.40
N GLU A 82 -12.82 8.54 -19.59
CA GLU A 82 -11.38 8.53 -19.33
C GLU A 82 -10.65 7.47 -20.16
N PHE A 83 -11.32 6.36 -20.48
CA PHE A 83 -10.80 5.28 -21.32
C PHE A 83 -11.93 4.55 -22.05
N GLU A 84 -11.57 3.68 -23.01
CA GLU A 84 -12.52 2.92 -23.80
C GLU A 84 -13.29 1.90 -22.92
N PRO A 85 -14.63 1.84 -23.00
CA PRO A 85 -15.43 0.90 -22.20
C PRO A 85 -14.92 -0.55 -22.26
N GLY A 86 -14.75 -1.18 -21.10
CA GLY A 86 -14.32 -2.57 -20.96
C GLY A 86 -12.82 -2.82 -21.11
N THR A 87 -12.01 -1.80 -21.40
CA THR A 87 -10.55 -1.97 -21.56
C THR A 87 -9.77 -1.87 -20.24
N HIS A 88 -10.30 -1.10 -19.29
CA HIS A 88 -9.70 -0.88 -17.97
C HIS A 88 -10.79 -0.78 -16.90
N ALA A 89 -10.38 -0.73 -15.63
CA ALA A 89 -11.24 -0.33 -14.52
C ALA A 89 -10.77 0.99 -13.88
N ALA A 90 -11.69 1.82 -13.41
CA ALA A 90 -11.40 2.95 -12.51
C ALA A 90 -12.66 3.33 -11.75
N LEU A 91 -12.55 3.50 -10.43
CA LEU A 91 -13.67 3.85 -9.56
C LEU A 91 -14.46 5.05 -10.12
N SER A 92 -15.79 4.92 -10.17
CA SER A 92 -16.66 5.94 -10.73
C SER A 92 -17.96 6.07 -9.93
N ASN A 93 -18.18 7.24 -9.32
CA ASN A 93 -19.42 7.53 -8.60
C ASN A 93 -20.60 7.70 -9.56
N ILE A 94 -20.34 8.16 -10.79
CA ILE A 94 -21.39 8.29 -11.80
C ILE A 94 -21.86 6.91 -12.29
N ASP A 95 -20.98 5.90 -12.32
CA ASP A 95 -21.39 4.51 -12.61
C ASP A 95 -22.46 4.01 -11.65
N ASP A 96 -22.21 4.16 -10.34
CA ASP A 96 -23.16 3.74 -9.29
C ASP A 96 -24.51 4.46 -9.42
N SER A 97 -24.45 5.73 -9.80
CA SER A 97 -25.62 6.60 -9.93
C SER A 97 -26.48 6.19 -11.14
N ILE A 98 -25.85 5.95 -12.28
CA ILE A 98 -26.52 5.47 -13.49
C ILE A 98 -27.08 4.07 -13.28
N LEU A 99 -26.31 3.19 -12.61
CA LEU A 99 -26.74 1.84 -12.29
C LEU A 99 -27.98 1.87 -11.38
N ALA A 100 -27.97 2.68 -10.33
CA ALA A 100 -29.12 2.84 -9.44
C ALA A 100 -30.38 3.30 -10.20
N LEU A 101 -30.26 4.26 -11.13
CA LEU A 101 -31.38 4.72 -11.95
C LEU A 101 -31.88 3.63 -12.90
N ALA A 102 -30.96 2.92 -13.57
CA ALA A 102 -31.31 1.83 -14.47
C ALA A 102 -32.10 0.73 -13.75
N LEU A 103 -31.64 0.32 -12.56
CA LEU A 103 -32.30 -0.71 -11.76
C LEU A 103 -33.65 -0.23 -11.22
N SER A 104 -33.77 1.03 -10.80
CA SER A 104 -35.03 1.62 -10.36
C SER A 104 -36.10 1.61 -11.45
N ARG A 105 -35.70 1.98 -12.67
CA ARG A 105 -36.59 1.97 -13.85
C ARG A 105 -36.97 0.54 -14.25
N ALA A 106 -36.02 -0.40 -14.21
CA ALA A 106 -36.27 -1.82 -14.47
C ALA A 106 -37.22 -2.46 -13.45
N ALA A 107 -37.11 -2.07 -12.16
CA ALA A 107 -37.98 -2.55 -11.09
C ALA A 107 -39.36 -1.86 -11.06
N HIS A 108 -39.55 -0.80 -11.85
CA HIS A 108 -40.71 0.10 -11.77
C HIS A 108 -40.98 0.61 -10.34
N GLN A 109 -39.92 0.80 -9.56
CA GLN A 109 -39.99 1.21 -8.15
C GLN A 109 -38.86 2.22 -7.86
N PRO A 110 -39.13 3.31 -7.13
CA PRO A 110 -38.09 4.26 -6.74
C PRO A 110 -36.93 3.59 -5.99
N TYR A 111 -35.68 3.89 -6.38
CA TYR A 111 -34.47 3.25 -5.84
C TYR A 111 -34.45 3.23 -4.30
N ALA A 112 -34.70 4.39 -3.67
CA ALA A 112 -34.71 4.53 -2.22
C ALA A 112 -35.77 3.65 -1.54
N GLN A 113 -36.95 3.54 -2.15
CA GLN A 113 -38.04 2.70 -1.63
C GLN A 113 -37.69 1.22 -1.78
N TYR A 114 -37.17 0.81 -2.94
CA TYR A 114 -36.75 -0.57 -3.18
C TYR A 114 -35.69 -1.00 -2.16
N LEU A 115 -34.64 -0.20 -1.97
CA LEU A 115 -33.60 -0.51 -0.99
C LEU A 115 -34.17 -0.64 0.43
N LYS A 116 -35.04 0.27 0.84
CA LYS A 116 -35.66 0.23 2.16
C LYS A 116 -36.47 -1.05 2.39
N GLU A 117 -37.34 -1.39 1.45
CA GLU A 117 -38.29 -2.51 1.59
C GLU A 117 -37.66 -3.88 1.33
N LYS A 118 -36.75 -3.98 0.37
CA LYS A 118 -36.20 -5.26 -0.12
C LYS A 118 -34.83 -5.60 0.45
N ILE A 119 -34.15 -4.64 1.09
CA ILE A 119 -32.78 -4.83 1.59
C ILE A 119 -32.66 -4.39 3.05
N LEU A 120 -32.87 -3.10 3.34
CA LEU A 120 -32.56 -2.54 4.66
C LEU A 120 -33.48 -3.10 5.76
N LEU A 121 -34.80 -3.07 5.57
CA LEU A 121 -35.75 -3.60 6.55
C LEU A 121 -35.60 -5.12 6.77
N PRO A 122 -35.49 -5.96 5.71
CA PRO A 122 -35.22 -7.39 5.89
C PRO A 122 -33.91 -7.70 6.62
N LEU A 123 -32.87 -6.87 6.46
CA LEU A 123 -31.60 -7.00 7.21
C LEU A 123 -31.68 -6.43 8.64
N GLY A 124 -32.80 -5.83 9.02
CA GLY A 124 -32.98 -5.16 10.31
C GLY A 124 -32.17 -3.86 10.45
N MET A 125 -31.78 -3.24 9.32
CA MET A 125 -31.05 -1.97 9.27
C MET A 125 -32.03 -0.78 9.34
N THR A 126 -32.69 -0.62 10.48
CA THR A 126 -33.80 0.34 10.66
C THR A 126 -33.33 1.78 10.89
N HIS A 127 -32.03 2.02 11.03
CA HIS A 127 -31.42 3.34 11.20
C HIS A 127 -30.57 3.71 9.98
N THR A 128 -30.83 3.07 8.84
CA THR A 128 -30.17 3.33 7.57
C THR A 128 -31.21 3.87 6.59
N ASP A 129 -30.97 5.07 6.06
CA ASP A 129 -31.88 5.71 5.11
C ASP A 129 -31.15 6.80 4.30
N PHE A 130 -31.81 7.31 3.27
CA PHE A 130 -31.34 8.42 2.43
C PHE A 130 -31.56 9.81 3.06
N SER A 131 -32.21 9.87 4.23
CA SER A 131 -32.44 11.09 4.99
C SER A 131 -32.00 10.93 6.44
N ALA A 132 -31.12 11.81 6.93
CA ALA A 132 -30.88 11.96 8.35
C ALA A 132 -32.14 12.55 9.01
N GLY A 133 -32.71 11.85 9.99
CA GLY A 133 -33.99 12.21 10.61
C GLY A 133 -34.07 13.66 11.10
N GLY A 134 -34.62 14.54 10.26
CA GLY A 134 -35.18 15.84 10.64
C GLY A 134 -34.20 16.94 11.01
N ALA A 135 -33.38 17.43 10.07
CA ALA A 135 -33.02 18.85 9.93
C ALA A 135 -32.21 19.06 8.66
N ARG A 136 -32.52 20.14 7.92
CA ARG A 136 -31.89 20.63 6.68
C ARG A 136 -30.46 20.10 6.43
N ASP A 137 -30.33 19.15 5.52
CA ASP A 137 -29.04 18.78 4.92
C ASP A 137 -29.29 18.50 3.43
N PRO A 138 -28.42 18.96 2.51
CA PRO A 138 -28.63 18.81 1.08
C PRO A 138 -28.47 17.34 0.78
N GLY A 139 -29.61 16.68 0.58
CA GLY A 139 -29.68 15.34 0.06
C GLY A 139 -28.83 15.15 -1.21
N LEU A 140 -28.81 13.89 -1.60
CA LEU A 140 -28.09 13.40 -2.75
C LEU A 140 -28.38 14.24 -3.99
N GLY A 141 -27.37 14.98 -4.48
CA GLY A 141 -27.46 15.59 -5.79
C GLY A 141 -27.62 14.50 -6.85
N HIS A 142 -26.54 13.78 -7.19
CA HIS A 142 -26.61 12.63 -8.11
C HIS A 142 -26.09 11.31 -7.52
N ARG A 143 -25.46 11.30 -6.34
CA ARG A 143 -24.86 10.07 -5.77
C ARG A 143 -25.83 9.32 -4.85
N PRO A 144 -25.90 7.98 -4.84
CA PRO A 144 -26.77 7.24 -3.93
C PRO A 144 -26.13 7.00 -2.54
N ALA A 145 -25.91 8.04 -1.73
CA ALA A 145 -25.32 7.89 -0.38
C ALA A 145 -26.36 7.63 0.74
N LEU A 146 -26.04 6.72 1.66
CA LEU A 146 -26.88 6.36 2.80
C LEU A 146 -26.31 6.94 4.10
N TYR A 147 -27.19 7.44 4.96
CA TYR A 147 -26.89 7.60 6.38
C TYR A 147 -27.09 6.25 7.07
N THR A 148 -26.22 5.91 8.01
CA THR A 148 -26.27 4.62 8.71
C THR A 148 -25.68 4.73 10.12
N THR A 149 -25.68 3.61 10.84
CA THR A 149 -25.09 3.48 12.17
C THR A 149 -24.12 2.31 12.22
N ILE A 150 -23.22 2.29 13.22
CA ILE A 150 -22.33 1.14 13.46
C ILE A 150 -23.13 -0.15 13.62
N GLY A 151 -24.29 -0.10 14.31
CA GLY A 151 -25.15 -1.26 14.53
C GLY A 151 -25.72 -1.83 13.23
N ASP A 152 -26.20 -0.96 12.34
CA ASP A 152 -26.74 -1.39 11.03
C ASP A 152 -25.63 -1.89 10.10
N LEU A 153 -24.46 -1.23 10.09
CA LEU A 153 -23.30 -1.72 9.37
C LEU A 153 -22.83 -3.08 9.89
N ALA A 154 -22.92 -3.35 11.19
CA ALA A 154 -22.60 -4.67 11.76
C ALA A 154 -23.58 -5.75 11.29
N ARG A 155 -24.86 -5.42 11.12
CA ARG A 155 -25.85 -6.33 10.52
C ARG A 155 -25.51 -6.62 9.06
N TYR A 156 -25.15 -5.59 8.30
CA TYR A 156 -24.73 -5.74 6.91
C TYR A 156 -23.46 -6.59 6.77
N ALA A 157 -22.44 -6.33 7.61
CA ALA A 157 -21.21 -7.10 7.66
C ALA A 157 -21.49 -8.58 8.00
N SER A 158 -22.36 -8.84 8.97
CA SER A 158 -22.80 -10.18 9.32
C SER A 158 -23.47 -10.89 8.14
N PHE A 159 -24.40 -10.20 7.45
CA PHE A 159 -25.03 -10.70 6.23
C PHE A 159 -24.03 -11.04 5.13
N ALA A 160 -23.07 -10.16 4.86
CA ALA A 160 -22.08 -10.35 3.82
C ALA A 160 -21.13 -11.52 4.11
N MET A 161 -20.82 -11.79 5.39
CA MET A 161 -19.94 -12.91 5.76
C MET A 161 -20.67 -14.24 5.94
N LEU A 162 -21.86 -14.22 6.54
CA LEU A 162 -22.56 -15.41 7.02
C LEU A 162 -23.78 -15.77 6.17
N GLY A 163 -24.19 -14.88 5.26
CA GLY A 163 -25.51 -14.88 4.64
C GLY A 163 -26.56 -14.25 5.54
N GLY A 164 -27.78 -14.10 5.03
CA GLY A 164 -28.91 -13.63 5.82
C GLY A 164 -30.24 -14.14 5.29
N PRO A 165 -31.34 -13.40 5.45
CA PRO A 165 -32.65 -13.85 4.99
C PRO A 165 -32.59 -14.18 3.50
N GLU A 166 -33.10 -15.35 3.10
CA GLU A 166 -33.12 -15.78 1.69
C GLU A 166 -33.82 -14.75 0.78
N GLY A 167 -34.75 -13.97 1.34
CA GLY A 167 -35.44 -12.88 0.63
C GLY A 167 -34.58 -11.65 0.31
N VAL A 168 -33.33 -11.56 0.79
CA VAL A 168 -32.39 -10.49 0.40
C VAL A 168 -31.46 -10.99 -0.69
N LEU A 169 -30.54 -11.89 -0.35
CA LEU A 169 -29.75 -12.67 -1.30
C LEU A 169 -29.47 -14.03 -0.66
N SER A 170 -29.48 -15.09 -1.48
CA SER A 170 -29.06 -16.39 -0.99
C SER A 170 -27.57 -16.36 -0.65
N ARG A 171 -27.16 -17.20 0.30
CA ARG A 171 -25.73 -17.41 0.60
C ARG A 171 -24.95 -17.81 -0.66
N ARG A 172 -25.57 -18.59 -1.53
CA ARG A 172 -24.99 -18.99 -2.81
C ARG A 172 -24.73 -17.78 -3.72
N ASP A 173 -25.68 -16.86 -3.86
CA ASP A 173 -25.52 -15.67 -4.70
C ASP A 173 -24.43 -14.74 -4.15
N LEU A 174 -24.31 -14.61 -2.82
CA LEU A 174 -23.21 -13.89 -2.18
C LEU A 174 -21.86 -14.54 -2.47
N GLU A 175 -21.74 -15.85 -2.25
CA GLU A 175 -20.50 -16.59 -2.53
C GLU A 175 -20.13 -16.58 -4.02
N GLU A 176 -21.11 -16.69 -4.91
CA GLU A 176 -20.91 -16.58 -6.35
C GLU A 176 -20.48 -15.16 -6.73
N ASN A 177 -21.05 -14.12 -6.12
CA ASN A 177 -20.61 -12.74 -6.32
C ASN A 177 -19.13 -12.54 -5.95
N TYR A 178 -18.68 -13.14 -4.84
CA TYR A 178 -17.27 -13.06 -4.42
C TYR A 178 -16.32 -13.87 -5.31
N ARG A 179 -16.83 -14.86 -6.04
CA ARG A 179 -16.05 -15.67 -7.00
C ARG A 179 -16.05 -15.10 -8.41
N ARG A 180 -17.08 -14.34 -8.79
CA ARG A 180 -17.31 -13.84 -10.16
C ARG A 180 -16.61 -12.49 -10.36
N LEU A 181 -15.66 -12.50 -11.28
CA LEU A 181 -14.94 -11.35 -11.84
C LEU A 181 -14.06 -10.57 -10.85
N TRP A 182 -12.77 -10.62 -11.16
CA TRP A 182 -11.73 -9.74 -10.65
C TRP A 182 -11.21 -8.98 -11.86
N VAL A 183 -11.61 -7.71 -12.03
CA VAL A 183 -10.96 -6.87 -13.04
C VAL A 183 -9.68 -6.31 -12.43
N ALA A 184 -8.58 -7.03 -12.63
CA ALA A 184 -7.25 -6.70 -12.09
C ALA A 184 -6.46 -5.68 -12.95
N ASN A 185 -7.09 -5.12 -13.98
CA ASN A 185 -6.47 -4.16 -14.91
C ASN A 185 -7.08 -2.75 -14.71
N SER A 186 -6.88 -2.20 -13.51
CA SER A 186 -7.34 -0.86 -13.18
C SER A 186 -6.28 0.18 -13.55
N ILE A 187 -6.66 1.29 -14.19
CA ILE A 187 -5.76 2.45 -14.37
C ILE A 187 -5.55 3.16 -13.01
N ALA A 188 -6.50 3.02 -12.09
CA ALA A 188 -6.48 3.65 -10.77
C ALA A 188 -5.88 2.76 -9.66
N VAL A 189 -5.66 1.47 -9.92
CA VAL A 189 -5.19 0.50 -8.91
C VAL A 189 -4.03 -0.32 -9.52
N PRO A 190 -2.77 0.04 -9.24
CA PRO A 190 -1.59 -0.60 -9.85
C PRO A 190 -1.27 -2.00 -9.30
N ASN A 191 -2.01 -2.47 -8.29
CA ASN A 191 -1.76 -3.73 -7.61
C ASN A 191 -2.46 -4.89 -8.36
N PRO A 192 -1.72 -5.87 -8.90
CA PRO A 192 -2.33 -7.03 -9.59
C PRO A 192 -3.17 -7.92 -8.66
N ASN A 193 -3.11 -7.65 -7.35
CA ASN A 193 -3.89 -8.31 -6.33
C ASN A 193 -5.22 -7.61 -6.01
N GLU A 194 -5.50 -6.45 -6.58
CA GLU A 194 -6.72 -5.69 -6.33
C GLU A 194 -7.68 -5.74 -7.53
N GLY A 195 -8.97 -5.57 -7.27
CA GLY A 195 -9.98 -5.53 -8.33
C GLY A 195 -11.38 -5.22 -7.84
N PHE A 196 -12.29 -5.01 -8.79
CA PHE A 196 -13.70 -4.75 -8.50
C PHE A 196 -14.56 -5.99 -8.76
N GLY A 197 -15.48 -6.25 -7.85
CA GLY A 197 -16.64 -7.11 -8.05
C GLY A 197 -17.93 -6.30 -7.89
N ILE A 198 -19.10 -6.95 -8.01
CA ILE A 198 -20.39 -6.23 -8.01
C ILE A 198 -20.64 -5.65 -6.60
N GLY A 199 -20.43 -4.34 -6.48
CA GLY A 199 -20.63 -3.57 -5.25
C GLY A 199 -19.55 -3.77 -4.18
N PHE A 200 -18.36 -4.26 -4.55
CA PHE A 200 -17.21 -4.36 -3.64
C PHE A 200 -15.89 -4.13 -4.36
N HIS A 201 -14.92 -3.58 -3.63
CA HIS A 201 -13.51 -3.62 -3.97
C HIS A 201 -12.87 -4.84 -3.27
N GLY A 202 -11.97 -5.55 -3.92
CA GLY A 202 -11.38 -6.78 -3.41
C GLY A 202 -9.87 -6.75 -3.50
N GLU A 203 -9.19 -7.37 -2.54
CA GLU A 203 -7.73 -7.46 -2.50
C GLU A 203 -7.25 -8.86 -2.07
N THR A 204 -6.27 -9.43 -2.79
CA THR A 204 -5.63 -10.73 -2.49
C THR A 204 -4.24 -10.57 -1.89
N TRP A 205 -4.12 -10.73 -0.57
CA TRP A 205 -2.84 -10.48 0.12
C TRP A 205 -1.87 -11.67 0.23
N THR A 206 -2.20 -12.85 -0.30
CA THR A 206 -1.31 -14.02 -0.48
C THR A 206 -2.03 -15.05 -1.36
N SER A 207 -1.35 -16.12 -1.78
CA SER A 207 -1.88 -17.19 -2.65
C SER A 207 -3.16 -17.91 -2.17
N ASN A 208 -3.79 -17.55 -1.04
CA ASN A 208 -4.98 -18.24 -0.50
C ASN A 208 -6.03 -17.38 0.27
N HIS A 209 -5.91 -16.05 0.35
CA HIS A 209 -6.82 -15.19 1.16
C HIS A 209 -7.45 -14.05 0.36
N TYR A 210 -8.73 -13.73 0.62
CA TYR A 210 -9.55 -12.79 -0.14
C TYR A 210 -10.21 -11.76 0.78
N TYR A 211 -9.71 -10.53 0.77
CA TYR A 211 -10.34 -9.45 1.50
C TYR A 211 -11.35 -8.76 0.60
N LEU A 212 -12.55 -8.54 1.14
CA LEU A 212 -13.55 -7.71 0.49
C LEU A 212 -13.57 -6.39 1.25
N ILE A 213 -13.15 -5.36 0.55
CA ILE A 213 -13.36 -3.97 0.91
C ILE A 213 -14.72 -3.62 0.33
N LEU A 214 -15.76 -3.70 1.15
CA LEU A 214 -17.01 -3.08 0.74
C LEU A 214 -16.76 -1.58 0.82
N PRO A 215 -16.83 -0.82 -0.30
CA PRO A 215 -16.60 0.60 -0.27
C PRO A 215 -17.72 1.26 0.51
N VAL A 216 -17.56 1.34 1.83
CA VAL A 216 -18.37 2.18 2.70
C VAL A 216 -17.66 3.51 2.74
N GLY A 217 -17.76 4.26 1.63
CA GLY A 217 -17.62 5.70 1.53
C GLY A 217 -16.37 6.37 2.11
N TYR A 218 -15.47 6.77 1.22
CA TYR A 218 -14.67 7.98 1.41
C TYR A 218 -15.59 9.23 1.40
N GLY A 219 -15.59 9.97 2.51
CA GLY A 219 -15.50 11.43 2.49
C GLY A 219 -16.70 12.24 2.01
N GLY A 220 -17.84 12.14 2.71
CA GLY A 220 -18.69 13.33 2.85
C GLY A 220 -17.95 14.40 3.68
N PRO A 221 -18.34 15.69 3.64
CA PRO A 221 -17.67 16.73 4.41
C PRO A 221 -17.61 16.36 5.91
N GLY A 222 -16.42 15.99 6.39
CA GLY A 222 -16.14 15.71 7.80
C GLY A 222 -16.40 14.29 8.29
N TYR A 223 -16.67 13.30 7.42
CA TYR A 223 -16.83 11.89 7.82
C TYR A 223 -16.10 10.91 6.89
N GLU A 224 -15.42 9.95 7.49
CA GLU A 224 -14.78 8.80 6.85
C GLU A 224 -15.41 7.52 7.38
N ALA A 225 -15.78 6.61 6.48
CA ALA A 225 -16.27 5.31 6.84
C ALA A 225 -15.43 4.22 6.16
N ALA A 226 -15.40 3.03 6.76
CA ALA A 226 -14.82 1.85 6.15
C ALA A 226 -15.47 0.58 6.70
N LEU A 227 -15.72 -0.40 5.84
CA LEU A 227 -16.13 -1.76 6.20
C LEU A 227 -15.26 -2.78 5.47
N TRP A 228 -14.53 -3.56 6.26
CA TRP A 228 -13.66 -4.62 5.78
C TRP A 228 -14.24 -5.95 6.23
N ILE A 229 -14.33 -6.93 5.33
CA ILE A 229 -14.73 -8.29 5.68
C ILE A 229 -13.82 -9.32 5.01
N GLU A 230 -13.56 -10.42 5.70
CA GLU A 230 -12.97 -11.65 5.15
C GLU A 230 -14.00 -12.77 5.37
N PRO A 231 -14.87 -13.04 4.37
CA PRO A 231 -15.96 -13.99 4.51
C PRO A 231 -15.48 -15.39 4.90
N ARG A 232 -14.27 -15.83 4.51
CA ARG A 232 -13.79 -17.19 4.84
C ARG A 232 -13.46 -17.36 6.32
N ARG A 233 -13.09 -16.26 7.00
CA ARG A 233 -12.74 -16.26 8.43
C ARG A 233 -13.86 -15.71 9.32
N HIS A 234 -14.96 -15.24 8.72
CA HIS A 234 -16.04 -14.54 9.42
C HIS A 234 -15.51 -13.38 10.28
N ALA A 235 -14.52 -12.65 9.76
CA ALA A 235 -13.90 -11.52 10.43
C ALA A 235 -14.21 -10.24 9.67
N GLY A 236 -14.51 -9.15 10.39
CA GLY A 236 -14.71 -7.85 9.78
C GLY A 236 -14.44 -6.70 10.74
N VAL A 237 -14.18 -5.52 10.16
CA VAL A 237 -13.88 -4.28 10.88
C VAL A 237 -14.76 -3.18 10.31
N ILE A 238 -15.45 -2.45 11.20
CA ILE A 238 -16.21 -1.24 10.86
C ILE A 238 -15.52 -0.06 11.53
N LEU A 239 -15.32 1.00 10.76
CA LEU A 239 -14.79 2.25 11.24
C LEU A 239 -15.69 3.38 10.76
N LEU A 240 -16.11 4.24 11.67
CA LEU A 240 -16.72 5.53 11.39
C LEU A 240 -15.89 6.60 12.12
N HIS A 241 -15.38 7.57 11.38
CA HIS A 241 -14.51 8.62 11.90
C HIS A 241 -15.01 9.99 11.45
N GLN A 242 -15.02 10.97 12.35
CA GLN A 242 -15.39 12.35 12.06
C GLN A 242 -14.10 13.19 11.94
N GLY A 243 -13.61 13.42 10.73
CA GLY A 243 -12.37 14.15 10.44
C GLY A 243 -11.88 13.93 9.01
N SER A 244 -10.87 14.70 8.58
CA SER A 244 -10.21 14.58 7.26
C SER A 244 -8.82 13.95 7.40
N GLY A 245 -8.78 12.68 7.83
CA GLY A 245 -7.55 11.95 8.16
C GLY A 245 -7.17 10.85 7.16
N GLY A 246 -7.87 10.78 6.01
CA GLY A 246 -8.11 9.63 5.13
C GLY A 246 -6.98 8.61 4.92
N ALA A 247 -5.72 9.04 4.91
CA ALA A 247 -4.56 8.15 4.77
C ALA A 247 -4.19 7.41 6.07
N ALA A 248 -4.26 8.08 7.23
CA ALA A 248 -3.78 7.53 8.50
C ALA A 248 -4.75 6.47 9.07
N LEU A 249 -6.06 6.65 8.89
CA LEU A 249 -7.04 5.64 9.30
C LEU A 249 -7.06 4.43 8.36
N GLY A 250 -6.93 4.64 7.05
CA GLY A 250 -6.73 3.55 6.09
C GLY A 250 -5.52 2.68 6.45
N GLN A 251 -4.37 3.31 6.73
CA GLN A 251 -3.18 2.60 7.21
C GLN A 251 -3.36 1.93 8.57
N MET A 252 -4.06 2.55 9.52
CA MET A 252 -4.32 1.93 10.82
C MET A 252 -5.24 0.71 10.69
N ILE A 253 -6.25 0.77 9.82
CA ILE A 253 -7.11 -0.39 9.54
C ILE A 253 -6.35 -1.47 8.78
N HIS A 254 -5.56 -1.11 7.75
CA HIS A 254 -4.65 -2.05 7.09
C HIS A 254 -3.74 -2.73 8.10
N THR A 255 -3.12 -1.97 9.01
CA THR A 255 -2.28 -2.50 10.08
C THR A 255 -3.08 -3.36 11.07
N TYR A 256 -4.30 -2.98 11.42
CA TYR A 256 -5.14 -3.70 12.38
C TYR A 256 -5.73 -4.98 11.79
N VAL A 257 -6.23 -4.97 10.55
CA VAL A 257 -6.68 -6.14 9.79
C VAL A 257 -5.50 -7.06 9.50
N TYR A 258 -4.32 -6.51 9.17
CA TYR A 258 -3.06 -7.26 9.12
C TYR A 258 -2.74 -7.88 10.48
N THR A 259 -3.00 -7.21 11.59
CA THR A 259 -2.76 -7.74 12.95
C THR A 259 -3.82 -8.77 13.38
N LEU A 260 -5.06 -8.64 12.91
CA LEU A 260 -6.16 -9.59 13.17
C LEU A 260 -6.03 -10.86 12.32
N ASN A 261 -5.47 -10.77 11.10
CA ASN A 261 -5.27 -11.89 10.16
C ASN A 261 -3.84 -12.42 10.08
N ALA A 262 -2.84 -11.65 10.55
CA ALA A 262 -1.73 -12.26 11.25
C ALA A 262 -2.42 -13.16 12.26
N GLN A 263 -2.18 -14.47 12.15
CA GLN A 263 -2.84 -15.44 13.00
C GLN A 263 -2.83 -14.93 14.45
N LYS A 264 -3.73 -15.43 15.30
CA LYS A 264 -3.36 -15.59 16.71
C LYS A 264 -2.10 -16.46 16.74
N ASN A 265 -0.97 -15.82 16.51
CA ASN A 265 0.28 -16.14 17.09
C ASN A 265 0.06 -15.66 18.54
N ASP A 266 -0.48 -16.46 19.43
CA ASP A 266 0.30 -17.45 20.18
C ASP A 266 1.66 -17.92 19.60
N ALA A 267 2.38 -17.10 18.81
CA ALA A 267 3.81 -17.17 18.76
C ALA A 267 4.24 -16.52 20.06
N GLY A 268 4.10 -17.25 21.17
CA GLY A 268 4.79 -16.89 22.40
C GLY A 268 6.21 -16.45 22.03
N ARG A 269 6.71 -15.35 22.61
CA ARG A 269 8.02 -14.73 22.32
C ARG A 269 8.63 -15.12 20.97
N GLN A 270 8.46 -14.30 19.93
CA GLN A 270 9.17 -14.48 18.64
C GLN A 270 10.69 -14.59 18.83
N ASP A 271 11.19 -13.97 19.91
CA ASP A 271 12.56 -14.13 20.35
C ASP A 271 12.92 -15.60 20.56
N PRO A 272 14.02 -16.07 19.94
CA PRO A 272 14.64 -17.33 20.29
C PRO A 272 14.75 -17.50 21.81
N VAL A 273 14.31 -18.66 22.32
CA VAL A 273 14.32 -18.99 23.75
C VAL A 273 15.45 -19.98 24.05
N ARG A 274 16.17 -19.73 25.14
CA ARG A 274 17.25 -20.59 25.63
C ARG A 274 16.71 -21.93 26.18
N PRO A 275 17.51 -23.01 26.16
CA PRO A 275 18.89 -23.08 25.64
C PRO A 275 18.94 -23.13 24.11
N PHE A 276 19.92 -22.43 23.52
CA PHE A 276 20.14 -22.45 22.08
C PHE A 276 20.93 -23.70 21.66
N PRO A 277 20.62 -24.31 20.49
CA PRO A 277 21.39 -25.43 19.94
C PRO A 277 22.65 -24.95 19.21
N TYR A 278 23.21 -23.80 19.59
CA TYR A 278 24.37 -23.16 18.99
C TYR A 278 25.07 -22.28 20.03
N ALA A 279 26.31 -21.91 19.77
CA ALA A 279 27.05 -20.99 20.64
C ALA A 279 26.76 -19.54 20.26
N GLU A 280 26.84 -18.65 21.25
CA GLU A 280 26.70 -17.20 21.07
C GLU A 280 27.84 -16.50 21.81
N GLU A 281 28.57 -15.63 21.12
CA GLU A 281 29.70 -14.88 21.65
C GLU A 281 29.45 -13.37 21.46
N ASP A 282 29.57 -12.59 22.53
CA ASP A 282 29.68 -11.14 22.43
C ASP A 282 31.07 -10.79 21.90
N VAL A 283 31.13 -10.16 20.73
CA VAL A 283 32.37 -9.89 20.02
C VAL A 283 32.63 -8.40 19.90
N SER A 284 33.89 -8.03 19.75
CA SER A 284 34.30 -6.68 19.44
C SER A 284 35.54 -6.68 18.55
N PHE A 285 35.55 -5.82 17.55
CA PHE A 285 36.58 -5.78 16.52
C PHE A 285 36.83 -4.35 16.03
N ASP A 286 38.01 -4.12 15.47
CA ASP A 286 38.44 -2.79 15.06
C ASP A 286 37.95 -2.47 13.65
N ASN A 287 37.37 -1.29 13.47
CA ASN A 287 37.28 -0.63 12.18
C ASN A 287 38.43 0.37 12.08
N ARG A 288 39.52 -0.07 11.44
CA ARG A 288 40.75 0.74 11.32
C ARG A 288 40.57 1.99 10.46
N ALA A 289 39.68 1.95 9.46
CA ALA A 289 39.45 3.09 8.57
C ALA A 289 38.78 4.26 9.31
N ALA A 290 37.90 3.93 10.28
CA ALA A 290 37.21 4.91 11.10
C ALA A 290 37.86 5.12 12.48
N GLU A 291 38.93 4.39 12.81
CA GLU A 291 39.61 4.40 14.12
C GLU A 291 38.64 4.17 15.31
N ILE A 292 37.66 3.28 15.10
CA ILE A 292 36.67 2.93 16.12
C ILE A 292 36.66 1.43 16.39
N LYS A 293 36.07 1.07 17.54
CA LYS A 293 35.78 -0.31 17.88
C LYS A 293 34.29 -0.59 17.68
N LEU A 294 33.97 -1.62 16.90
CA LEU A 294 32.61 -2.09 16.72
C LEU A 294 32.33 -3.24 17.69
N ALA A 295 31.06 -3.38 18.08
CA ALA A 295 30.59 -4.43 18.96
C ALA A 295 29.42 -5.18 18.31
N GLY A 296 29.32 -6.47 18.61
CA GLY A 296 28.30 -7.31 18.01
C GLY A 296 28.14 -8.63 18.74
N THR A 297 27.39 -9.52 18.11
CA THR A 297 27.20 -10.90 18.57
C THR A 297 27.44 -11.84 17.40
N LEU A 298 28.30 -12.82 17.60
CA LEU A 298 28.55 -13.92 16.68
C LEU A 298 27.81 -15.18 17.17
N THR A 299 26.88 -15.69 16.38
CA THR A 299 26.28 -17.01 16.62
C THR A 299 26.97 -18.06 15.75
N ILE A 300 27.30 -19.21 16.36
CA ILE A 300 28.16 -20.24 15.76
C ILE A 300 27.42 -21.59 15.80
N PRO A 301 27.17 -22.23 14.63
CA PRO A 301 26.46 -23.50 14.57
C PRO A 301 27.13 -24.61 15.40
N GLN A 302 26.33 -25.58 15.85
CA GLN A 302 26.87 -26.81 16.44
C GLN A 302 27.51 -27.71 15.36
N GLY A 303 28.56 -28.43 15.76
CA GLY A 303 29.23 -29.41 14.91
C GLY A 303 30.67 -29.03 14.56
N LYS A 304 31.22 -29.70 13.56
CA LYS A 304 32.58 -29.43 13.07
C LYS A 304 32.51 -28.43 11.92
N GLY A 305 33.02 -27.22 12.16
CA GLY A 305 33.26 -26.22 11.11
C GLY A 305 34.43 -26.60 10.19
N PRO A 306 34.92 -25.67 9.36
CA PRO A 306 34.51 -24.26 9.30
C PRO A 306 33.14 -24.08 8.60
N PHE A 307 32.35 -23.12 9.10
CA PHE A 307 30.99 -22.83 8.62
C PHE A 307 30.98 -21.67 7.62
N PRO A 308 30.07 -21.67 6.62
CA PRO A 308 29.76 -20.44 5.90
C PRO A 308 29.26 -19.38 6.90
N ALA A 309 29.47 -18.11 6.60
CA ALA A 309 29.08 -17.02 7.49
C ALA A 309 28.38 -15.87 6.76
N VAL A 310 27.61 -15.09 7.50
CA VAL A 310 26.95 -13.89 6.99
C VAL A 310 27.03 -12.76 8.01
N VAL A 311 27.31 -11.55 7.51
CA VAL A 311 27.19 -10.31 8.28
C VAL A 311 25.81 -9.73 8.02
N LEU A 312 25.04 -9.45 9.08
CA LEU A 312 23.77 -8.74 8.97
C LEU A 312 23.99 -7.24 9.09
N ILE A 313 23.55 -6.49 8.08
CA ILE A 313 23.70 -5.02 7.99
C ILE A 313 22.32 -4.38 8.22
N PRO A 314 22.10 -3.69 9.36
CA PRO A 314 20.80 -3.10 9.70
C PRO A 314 20.38 -2.00 8.72
N ARG A 315 19.10 -1.63 8.76
CA ARG A 315 18.60 -0.43 8.06
C ARG A 315 19.26 0.85 8.58
N ALA A 316 19.11 1.94 7.82
CA ALA A 316 19.58 3.26 8.23
C ALA A 316 18.88 3.71 9.54
N GLY A 317 19.67 4.23 10.47
CA GLY A 317 19.22 4.72 11.76
C GLY A 317 20.10 4.25 12.93
N PRO A 318 19.91 4.83 14.12
CA PRO A 318 20.65 4.45 15.32
C PRO A 318 20.07 3.16 15.94
N LEU A 319 20.37 2.01 15.33
CA LEU A 319 19.80 0.72 15.68
C LEU A 319 20.82 -0.19 16.38
N ASP A 320 20.32 -1.02 17.30
CA ASP A 320 21.11 -2.10 17.91
C ASP A 320 21.29 -3.27 16.92
N ARG A 321 22.19 -4.20 17.26
CA ARG A 321 22.51 -5.39 16.46
C ARG A 321 21.29 -6.29 16.12
N ASP A 322 20.18 -6.13 16.83
CA ASP A 322 18.95 -6.90 16.64
C ASP A 322 17.95 -6.20 15.71
N GLU A 323 18.30 -5.00 15.26
CA GLU A 323 17.44 -4.08 14.50
C GLU A 323 16.10 -3.86 15.19
N ARG A 324 16.15 -3.61 16.51
CA ARG A 324 14.94 -3.55 17.32
C ARG A 324 14.03 -2.39 16.90
N LEU A 325 12.79 -2.73 16.56
CA LEU A 325 11.70 -1.81 16.30
C LEU A 325 10.53 -2.19 17.20
N LEU A 326 10.21 -1.31 18.15
CA LEU A 326 9.23 -1.59 19.21
C LEU A 326 9.58 -2.91 19.94
N ASN A 327 8.69 -3.90 19.87
CA ASN A 327 8.86 -5.22 20.49
C ASN A 327 9.40 -6.29 19.52
N HIS A 328 9.82 -5.92 18.31
CA HIS A 328 10.32 -6.85 17.30
C HIS A 328 11.83 -6.74 17.14
N ARG A 329 12.49 -7.89 17.03
CA ARG A 329 13.95 -8.05 16.89
C ARG A 329 14.28 -8.91 15.68
N PRO A 330 14.05 -8.41 14.45
CA PRO A 330 14.10 -9.23 13.24
C PRO A 330 15.46 -9.87 13.01
N PHE A 331 16.57 -9.19 13.33
CA PHE A 331 17.90 -9.78 13.16
C PHE A 331 18.21 -10.86 14.18
N PHE A 332 17.62 -10.81 15.37
CA PHE A 332 17.76 -11.90 16.34
C PHE A 332 17.09 -13.18 15.82
N ILE A 333 15.89 -13.05 15.25
CA ILE A 333 15.14 -14.16 14.67
C ILE A 333 15.89 -14.74 13.45
N LEU A 334 16.38 -13.88 12.56
CA LEU A 334 17.15 -14.30 11.39
C LEU A 334 18.47 -14.99 11.81
N ALA A 335 19.17 -14.47 12.82
CA ALA A 335 20.40 -15.07 13.31
C ALA A 335 20.16 -16.47 13.88
N ASP A 336 19.11 -16.68 14.69
CA ASP A 336 18.75 -18.02 15.19
C ASP A 336 18.45 -19.00 14.05
N TYR A 337 17.60 -18.59 13.09
CA TYR A 337 17.22 -19.44 11.97
C TYR A 337 18.43 -19.86 11.12
N LEU A 338 19.26 -18.90 10.71
CA LEU A 338 20.44 -19.14 9.89
C LEU A 338 21.50 -19.96 10.64
N THR A 339 21.68 -19.73 11.94
CA THR A 339 22.63 -20.49 12.75
C THR A 339 22.20 -21.95 12.91
N ARG A 340 20.90 -22.20 13.10
CA ARG A 340 20.35 -23.57 13.10
C ARG A 340 20.51 -24.25 11.74
N ALA A 341 20.52 -23.49 10.65
CA ALA A 341 20.77 -23.97 9.30
C ALA A 341 22.26 -24.17 8.96
N GLY A 342 23.18 -23.98 9.92
CA GLY A 342 24.61 -24.23 9.74
C GLY A 342 25.41 -23.03 9.22
N ILE A 343 24.89 -21.81 9.36
CA ILE A 343 25.56 -20.56 8.94
C ILE A 343 25.95 -19.74 10.19
N ALA A 344 27.22 -19.36 10.33
CA ALA A 344 27.64 -18.44 11.38
C ALA A 344 27.13 -17.01 11.09
N VAL A 345 26.55 -16.33 12.08
CA VAL A 345 25.93 -15.01 11.86
C VAL A 345 26.55 -13.97 12.74
N LEU A 346 27.07 -12.90 12.13
CA LEU A 346 27.56 -11.72 12.83
C LEU A 346 26.53 -10.60 12.73
N ARG A 347 25.99 -10.21 13.88
CA ARG A 347 25.15 -9.01 14.06
C ARG A 347 25.99 -7.93 14.72
N THR A 348 25.92 -6.68 14.25
CA THR A 348 26.76 -5.58 14.76
C THR A 348 25.90 -4.39 15.17
N ASP A 349 26.21 -3.78 16.31
CA ASP A 349 25.59 -2.51 16.71
C ASP A 349 26.08 -1.41 15.77
N VAL A 350 25.17 -0.56 15.29
CA VAL A 350 25.52 0.60 14.46
C VAL A 350 26.47 1.53 15.23
N ARG A 351 27.34 2.27 14.53
CA ARG A 351 28.26 3.25 15.15
C ARG A 351 27.55 4.17 16.12
N GLY A 352 28.14 4.35 17.31
CA GLY A 352 27.58 5.16 18.38
C GLY A 352 26.33 4.59 19.06
N VAL A 353 25.96 3.34 18.76
CA VAL A 353 24.85 2.61 19.38
C VAL A 353 25.38 1.42 20.15
N GLY A 354 24.70 1.06 21.25
CA GLY A 354 25.06 -0.10 22.06
C GLY A 354 26.48 0.01 22.61
N LYS A 355 27.33 -0.96 22.27
CA LYS A 355 28.75 -0.96 22.66
C LYS A 355 29.70 -0.55 21.52
N SER A 356 29.17 -0.22 20.33
CA SER A 356 29.98 0.28 19.22
C SER A 356 30.39 1.73 19.48
N GLY A 357 31.68 2.01 19.29
CA GLY A 357 32.24 3.36 19.40
C GLY A 357 31.85 4.26 18.21
N GLY A 358 32.41 5.47 18.21
CA GLY A 358 32.15 6.47 17.17
C GLY A 358 30.84 7.22 17.36
N LYS A 359 30.40 7.86 16.27
CA LYS A 359 29.12 8.57 16.19
C LYS A 359 28.40 8.12 14.93
N TYR A 360 27.08 8.03 14.98
CA TYR A 360 26.28 7.87 13.77
C TYR A 360 26.51 9.08 12.86
N GLY A 361 27.14 8.83 11.70
CA GLY A 361 27.75 9.86 10.88
C GLY A 361 26.82 10.54 9.89
N ALA A 362 27.37 11.55 9.21
CA ALA A 362 26.69 12.29 8.15
C ALA A 362 26.73 11.58 6.77
N ALA A 363 27.40 10.43 6.66
CA ALA A 363 27.50 9.61 5.46
C ALA A 363 27.18 8.13 5.80
N PRO A 364 25.92 7.83 6.20
CA PRO A 364 25.57 6.52 6.77
C PRO A 364 25.83 5.35 5.83
N THR A 365 25.72 5.56 4.51
CA THR A 365 26.03 4.53 3.50
C THR A 365 27.50 4.13 3.52
N ASP A 366 28.42 5.09 3.50
CA ASP A 366 29.87 4.82 3.49
C ASP A 366 30.35 4.24 4.82
N ASP A 367 29.78 4.76 5.92
CA ASP A 367 30.03 4.24 7.26
C ASP A 367 29.62 2.77 7.37
N SER A 368 28.41 2.43 6.89
CA SER A 368 27.93 1.04 6.87
C SER A 368 28.79 0.12 6.01
N ALA A 369 29.29 0.60 4.86
CA ALA A 369 30.18 -0.16 3.99
C ALA A 369 31.52 -0.46 4.70
N SER A 370 32.11 0.56 5.32
CA SER A 370 33.36 0.42 6.07
C SER A 370 33.22 -0.51 7.29
N ASP A 371 32.07 -0.47 7.97
CA ASP A 371 31.78 -1.36 9.10
C ASP A 371 31.60 -2.80 8.64
N ALA A 372 30.84 -3.02 7.55
CA ALA A 372 30.66 -4.33 6.97
C ALA A 372 31.98 -4.94 6.47
N GLU A 373 32.89 -4.14 5.89
CA GLU A 373 34.23 -4.59 5.52
C GLU A 373 35.03 -5.05 6.74
N SER A 374 34.97 -4.30 7.83
CA SER A 374 35.65 -4.63 9.08
C SER A 374 35.06 -5.90 9.72
N ALA A 375 33.74 -6.09 9.62
CA ALA A 375 33.05 -7.30 10.07
C ALA A 375 33.45 -8.54 9.26
N VAL A 376 33.54 -8.43 7.93
CA VAL A 376 34.05 -9.50 7.05
C VAL A 376 35.51 -9.82 7.40
N ALA A 377 36.35 -8.81 7.58
CA ALA A 377 37.75 -8.99 7.96
C ALA A 377 37.87 -9.69 9.33
N TYR A 378 37.04 -9.32 10.30
CA TYR A 378 36.98 -10.00 11.60
C TYR A 378 36.58 -11.47 11.47
N LEU A 379 35.52 -11.78 10.71
CA LEU A 379 35.08 -13.16 10.50
C LEU A 379 36.17 -14.04 9.88
N LYS A 380 37.00 -13.51 8.98
CA LYS A 380 38.16 -14.24 8.41
C LYS A 380 39.21 -14.63 9.44
N THR A 381 39.23 -14.01 10.62
CA THR A 381 40.17 -14.37 11.71
C THR A 381 39.65 -15.53 12.57
N ARG A 382 38.39 -15.93 12.41
CA ARG A 382 37.75 -16.97 13.23
C ARG A 382 37.97 -18.35 12.60
N SER A 383 38.54 -19.27 13.38
CA SER A 383 38.79 -20.66 12.96
C SER A 383 37.52 -21.45 12.62
N GLU A 384 36.39 -21.03 13.18
CA GLU A 384 35.08 -21.63 13.03
C GLU A 384 34.41 -21.21 11.71
N VAL A 385 34.93 -20.18 11.03
CA VAL A 385 34.35 -19.59 9.82
C VAL A 385 35.18 -19.97 8.62
N ASP A 386 34.52 -20.34 7.53
CA ASP A 386 35.15 -20.58 6.24
C ASP A 386 35.41 -19.23 5.55
N PRO A 387 36.68 -18.82 5.40
CA PRO A 387 37.01 -17.49 4.88
C PRO A 387 36.62 -17.30 3.41
N HIS A 388 36.27 -18.37 2.69
CA HIS A 388 35.83 -18.33 1.29
C HIS A 388 34.30 -18.33 1.13
N ARG A 389 33.54 -18.46 2.23
CA ARG A 389 32.07 -18.51 2.22
C ARG A 389 31.47 -17.49 3.18
N ILE A 390 31.90 -16.24 3.08
CA ILE A 390 31.36 -15.11 3.85
C ILE A 390 30.47 -14.27 2.94
N GLY A 391 29.22 -14.06 3.31
CA GLY A 391 28.29 -13.19 2.59
C GLY A 391 27.83 -11.98 3.41
N LEU A 392 27.09 -11.10 2.73
CA LEU A 392 26.41 -9.97 3.35
C LEU A 392 24.90 -10.14 3.19
N LEU A 393 24.14 -9.86 4.24
CA LEU A 393 22.70 -9.75 4.20
C LEU A 393 22.30 -8.40 4.78
N SER A 394 21.60 -7.59 4.00
CA SER A 394 21.27 -6.22 4.39
C SER A 394 19.79 -5.90 4.31
N HIS A 395 19.32 -4.96 5.13
CA HIS A 395 17.91 -4.56 5.19
C HIS A 395 17.70 -3.07 4.91
N GLY A 396 16.71 -2.73 4.07
CA GLY A 396 16.28 -1.35 3.81
C GLY A 396 17.37 -0.43 3.28
N GLU A 397 17.26 0.87 3.54
CA GLU A 397 18.22 1.89 3.07
C GLU A 397 19.64 1.70 3.65
N GLY A 398 19.78 1.06 4.81
CA GLY A 398 21.10 0.74 5.39
C GLY A 398 21.85 -0.33 4.60
N GLY A 399 21.14 -1.07 3.73
CA GLY A 399 21.75 -2.03 2.82
C GLY A 399 22.46 -1.45 1.61
N LEU A 400 22.44 -0.13 1.42
CA LEU A 400 23.14 0.51 0.30
C LEU A 400 24.67 0.39 0.39
N GLY A 401 25.23 0.21 1.60
CA GLY A 401 26.65 -0.08 1.77
C GLY A 401 27.05 -1.49 1.31
N ALA A 402 26.13 -2.45 1.31
CA ALA A 402 26.46 -3.84 1.01
C ALA A 402 26.87 -4.07 -0.47
N PRO A 403 26.21 -3.46 -1.48
CA PRO A 403 26.71 -3.43 -2.86
C PRO A 403 28.11 -2.83 -3.00
N ILE A 404 28.42 -1.73 -2.29
CA ILE A 404 29.74 -1.08 -2.33
C ILE A 404 30.82 -2.08 -1.93
N VAL A 405 30.62 -2.73 -0.78
CA VAL A 405 31.55 -3.73 -0.26
C VAL A 405 31.64 -4.91 -1.22
N ALA A 406 30.51 -5.46 -1.65
CA ALA A 406 30.49 -6.61 -2.54
C ALA A 406 31.18 -6.33 -3.90
N ALA A 407 31.12 -5.09 -4.40
CA ALA A 407 31.72 -4.70 -5.68
C ALA A 407 33.25 -4.60 -5.62
N ARG A 408 33.81 -4.18 -4.48
CA ARG A 408 35.27 -3.98 -4.33
C ARG A 408 35.99 -5.03 -3.50
N ASN A 409 35.28 -5.74 -2.63
CA ASN A 409 35.83 -6.79 -1.76
C ASN A 409 35.55 -8.17 -2.34
N ARG A 410 36.59 -8.85 -2.83
CA ARG A 410 36.48 -10.20 -3.42
C ARG A 410 36.26 -11.31 -2.40
N ASP A 411 36.46 -11.04 -1.11
CA ASP A 411 36.20 -12.00 -0.03
C ASP A 411 34.71 -12.21 0.24
N VAL A 412 33.84 -11.32 -0.25
CA VAL A 412 32.37 -11.47 -0.13
C VAL A 412 31.85 -12.43 -1.20
N ALA A 413 31.46 -13.64 -0.81
CA ALA A 413 31.01 -14.71 -1.68
C ALA A 413 29.60 -14.48 -2.25
N PHE A 414 28.69 -13.88 -1.47
CA PHE A 414 27.32 -13.60 -1.88
C PHE A 414 26.75 -12.35 -1.20
N LEU A 415 25.72 -11.77 -1.80
CA LEU A 415 24.99 -10.62 -1.29
C LEU A 415 23.49 -10.92 -1.34
N VAL A 416 22.80 -10.66 -0.23
CA VAL A 416 21.33 -10.70 -0.09
C VAL A 416 20.84 -9.31 0.31
N MET A 417 20.01 -8.71 -0.52
CA MET A 417 19.38 -7.41 -0.24
C MET A 417 17.90 -7.62 0.07
N MET A 418 17.47 -7.29 1.29
CA MET A 418 16.08 -7.35 1.74
C MET A 418 15.49 -5.94 1.74
N GLY A 419 14.62 -5.64 0.77
CA GLY A 419 13.93 -4.34 0.71
C GLY A 419 14.85 -3.11 0.59
N ALA A 420 16.10 -3.30 0.18
CA ALA A 420 17.03 -2.21 -0.10
C ALA A 420 16.80 -1.69 -1.54
N PRO A 421 16.88 -0.37 -1.77
CA PRO A 421 16.63 0.18 -3.10
C PRO A 421 17.72 -0.26 -4.10
N ALA A 422 17.28 -0.68 -5.28
CA ALA A 422 18.15 -1.09 -6.39
C ALA A 422 18.31 -0.01 -7.49
N VAL A 423 17.58 1.10 -7.36
CA VAL A 423 17.61 2.29 -8.22
C VAL A 423 17.99 3.52 -7.38
N PRO A 424 18.45 4.62 -8.00
CA PRO A 424 18.74 5.87 -7.28
C PRO A 424 17.61 6.26 -6.32
N ALA A 425 17.97 6.70 -5.11
CA ALA A 425 16.99 7.05 -4.08
C ALA A 425 15.98 8.11 -4.56
N ALA A 426 16.42 9.02 -5.43
CA ALA A 426 15.56 9.98 -6.11
C ALA A 426 14.43 9.33 -6.92
N GLU A 427 14.73 8.30 -7.72
CA GLU A 427 13.74 7.58 -8.53
C GLU A 427 12.82 6.75 -7.64
N ASN A 428 13.39 6.07 -6.64
CA ASN A 428 12.62 5.33 -5.64
C ASN A 428 11.65 6.24 -4.86
N SER A 429 12.09 7.44 -4.46
CA SER A 429 11.23 8.43 -3.78
C SER A 429 10.11 8.94 -4.67
N VAL A 430 10.38 9.21 -5.95
CA VAL A 430 9.34 9.63 -6.91
C VAL A 430 8.29 8.54 -7.09
N GLN A 431 8.74 7.28 -7.26
CA GLN A 431 7.85 6.14 -7.40
C GLN A 431 7.05 5.90 -6.12
N ALA A 432 7.68 5.95 -4.95
CA ALA A 432 7.02 5.79 -3.66
C ALA A 432 6.01 6.91 -3.38
N SER A 433 6.32 8.16 -3.74
CA SER A 433 5.38 9.28 -3.61
C SER A 433 4.17 9.12 -4.54
N ARG A 434 4.37 8.71 -5.80
CA ARG A 434 3.27 8.45 -6.73
C ARG A 434 2.37 7.32 -6.22
N LEU A 435 2.97 6.18 -5.85
CA LEU A 435 2.24 5.04 -5.31
C LEU A 435 1.50 5.42 -4.02
N SER A 436 2.13 6.16 -3.11
CA SER A 436 1.47 6.62 -1.90
C SER A 436 0.30 7.58 -2.17
N ALA A 437 0.38 8.43 -3.20
CA ALA A 437 -0.71 9.32 -3.59
C ALA A 437 -1.89 8.53 -4.19
N GLU A 438 -1.58 7.56 -5.06
CA GLU A 438 -2.54 6.61 -5.62
C GLU A 438 -3.23 5.79 -4.52
N ASP A 439 -2.45 5.23 -3.59
CA ASP A 439 -2.94 4.46 -2.42
C ASP A 439 -3.83 5.31 -1.50
N ASN A 440 -3.62 6.64 -1.47
CA ASN A 440 -4.42 7.58 -0.69
C ASN A 440 -5.67 8.08 -1.45
N GLY A 441 -5.98 7.50 -2.61
CA GLY A 441 -7.14 7.86 -3.43
C GLY A 441 -6.99 9.20 -4.17
N GLU A 442 -5.77 9.71 -4.32
CA GLU A 442 -5.55 10.88 -5.18
C GLU A 442 -5.64 10.48 -6.65
N LEU A 443 -6.32 11.31 -7.46
CA LEU A 443 -6.42 11.10 -8.90
C LEU A 443 -5.03 10.93 -9.52
N TYR A 444 -4.87 9.99 -10.46
CA TYR A 444 -3.60 9.73 -11.17
C TYR A 444 -2.90 11.01 -11.67
N ARG A 445 -3.67 11.98 -12.18
CA ARG A 445 -3.13 13.27 -12.62
C ARG A 445 -2.47 14.05 -11.48
N LYS A 446 -3.07 14.06 -10.29
CA LYS A 446 -2.50 14.70 -9.10
C LYS A 446 -1.29 13.92 -8.56
N ALA A 447 -1.34 12.59 -8.61
CA ALA A 447 -0.19 11.76 -8.27
C ALA A 447 1.01 12.02 -9.20
N GLU A 448 0.78 12.20 -10.50
CA GLU A 448 1.82 12.60 -11.47
C GLU A 448 2.29 14.04 -11.26
N GLU A 449 1.40 14.98 -10.93
CA GLU A 449 1.79 16.35 -10.55
C GLU A 449 2.69 16.33 -9.31
N GLN A 450 2.33 15.58 -8.27
CA GLN A 450 3.14 15.42 -7.06
C GLN A 450 4.48 14.71 -7.34
N ALA A 451 4.49 13.69 -8.20
CA ALA A 451 5.71 13.05 -8.66
C ALA A 451 6.62 14.04 -9.41
N ALA A 452 6.05 14.91 -10.26
CA ALA A 452 6.79 15.96 -10.95
C ALA A 452 7.34 17.02 -9.98
N GLU A 453 6.59 17.38 -8.94
CA GLU A 453 7.04 18.26 -7.87
C GLU A 453 8.22 17.66 -7.11
N THR A 454 8.14 16.38 -6.74
CA THR A 454 9.24 15.64 -6.11
C THR A 454 10.47 15.58 -7.02
N ARG A 455 10.31 15.32 -8.32
CA ARG A 455 11.42 15.38 -9.30
C ARG A 455 12.10 16.76 -9.32
N LYS A 456 11.32 17.85 -9.23
CA LYS A 456 11.85 19.21 -9.22
C LYS A 456 12.62 19.54 -7.93
N VAL A 457 12.15 19.08 -6.77
CA VAL A 457 12.90 19.22 -5.51
C VAL A 457 14.21 18.44 -5.60
N LEU A 458 14.17 17.21 -6.09
CA LEU A 458 15.35 16.37 -6.24
C LEU A 458 16.37 16.95 -7.24
N SER A 459 15.92 17.57 -8.33
CA SER A 459 16.81 18.25 -9.27
C SER A 459 17.50 19.45 -8.62
N LEU A 460 16.78 20.26 -7.83
CA LEU A 460 17.36 21.37 -7.07
C LEU A 460 18.42 20.87 -6.07
N LEU A 461 18.13 19.80 -5.33
CA LEU A 461 19.06 19.19 -4.38
C LEU A 461 20.32 18.62 -5.05
N LYS A 462 20.23 18.21 -6.31
CA LYS A 462 21.35 17.66 -7.10
C LYS A 462 22.20 18.76 -7.77
N GLU A 463 21.56 19.75 -8.36
CA GLU A 463 22.21 20.74 -9.23
C GLU A 463 22.72 21.97 -8.47
N GLU A 464 22.00 22.42 -7.45
CA GLU A 464 22.36 23.62 -6.70
C GLU A 464 23.38 23.30 -5.60
N LYS A 465 24.59 23.86 -5.77
CA LYS A 465 25.72 23.65 -4.87
C LYS A 465 25.83 24.74 -3.81
N ASP A 466 25.31 25.94 -4.08
CA ASP A 466 25.33 27.04 -3.11
C ASP A 466 24.22 26.84 -2.06
N PRO A 467 24.56 26.69 -0.77
CA PRO A 467 23.56 26.45 0.27
C PRO A 467 22.54 27.58 0.42
N ALA A 468 22.97 28.84 0.25
CA ALA A 468 22.07 29.99 0.37
C ALA A 468 21.09 30.08 -0.81
N SER A 469 21.56 29.85 -2.03
CA SER A 469 20.72 29.75 -3.23
C SER A 469 19.75 28.58 -3.14
N LEU A 470 20.20 27.42 -2.64
CA LEU A 470 19.35 26.23 -2.46
C LEU A 470 18.24 26.48 -1.45
N ASP A 471 18.57 27.02 -0.28
CA ASP A 471 17.57 27.35 0.77
C ASP A 471 16.51 28.31 0.22
N ARG A 472 16.94 29.39 -0.45
CA ARG A 472 16.03 30.35 -1.09
C ARG A 472 15.13 29.67 -2.12
N LYS A 473 15.68 28.89 -3.05
CA LYS A 473 14.91 28.20 -4.11
C LYS A 473 13.92 27.19 -3.53
N LEU A 474 14.28 26.46 -2.48
CA LEU A 474 13.38 25.54 -1.79
C LEU A 474 12.26 26.28 -1.07
N ARG A 475 12.57 27.39 -0.38
CA ARG A 475 11.55 28.24 0.26
C ARG A 475 10.57 28.83 -0.76
N GLU A 476 11.08 29.35 -1.88
CA GLU A 476 10.25 29.85 -2.99
C GLU A 476 9.34 28.75 -3.56
N PHE A 477 9.86 27.51 -3.69
CA PHE A 477 9.07 26.38 -4.19
C PHE A 477 8.00 25.89 -3.20
N LEU A 478 8.30 25.92 -1.90
CA LEU A 478 7.42 25.44 -0.83
C LEU A 478 6.46 26.52 -0.31
N ALA A 479 6.65 27.78 -0.71
CA ALA A 479 5.79 28.89 -0.33
C ALA A 479 4.32 28.62 -0.68
N GLY A 480 3.44 28.70 0.33
CA GLY A 480 2.00 28.43 0.19
C GLY A 480 1.61 26.95 0.16
N LYS A 481 2.57 26.02 0.18
CA LYS A 481 2.31 24.57 0.19
C LYS A 481 2.27 23.95 1.59
N MET A 482 2.97 24.55 2.55
CA MET A 482 3.01 24.06 3.94
C MET A 482 3.30 25.21 4.92
N PRO A 483 3.00 25.05 6.23
CA PRO A 483 3.33 26.05 7.25
C PRO A 483 4.84 26.29 7.37
N GLU A 484 5.25 27.52 7.71
CA GLU A 484 6.66 27.94 7.80
C GLU A 484 7.51 27.01 8.69
N ALA A 485 6.99 26.64 9.87
CA ALA A 485 7.70 25.77 10.81
C ALA A 485 7.96 24.36 10.24
N GLN A 486 7.03 23.84 9.45
CA GLN A 486 7.17 22.54 8.78
C GLN A 486 8.14 22.64 7.60
N MET A 487 8.05 23.72 6.82
CA MET A 487 8.98 24.02 5.73
C MET A 487 10.41 24.09 6.22
N GLU A 488 10.68 24.81 7.32
CA GLU A 488 12.03 24.86 7.88
C GLU A 488 12.55 23.49 8.29
N GLY A 489 11.72 22.66 8.94
CA GLY A 489 12.10 21.30 9.31
C GLY A 489 12.43 20.43 8.09
N GLN A 490 11.60 20.53 7.06
CA GLN A 490 11.76 19.78 5.81
C GLN A 490 13.02 20.19 5.05
N ILE A 491 13.28 21.50 4.93
CA ILE A 491 14.48 22.03 4.28
C ILE A 491 15.72 21.61 5.04
N ARG A 492 15.73 21.68 6.39
CA ARG A 492 16.85 21.20 7.21
C ARG A 492 17.14 19.72 6.97
N GLN A 493 16.11 18.88 6.85
CA GLN A 493 16.27 17.46 6.55
C GLN A 493 16.84 17.24 5.14
N TRP A 494 16.26 17.87 4.13
CA TRP A 494 16.66 17.71 2.72
C TRP A 494 18.06 18.24 2.41
N THR A 495 18.45 19.33 3.07
CA THR A 495 19.78 19.94 2.89
C THR A 495 20.85 19.28 3.75
N SER A 496 20.48 18.34 4.63
CA SER A 496 21.46 17.62 5.46
C SER A 496 22.45 16.85 4.58
N PRO A 497 23.74 16.79 4.96
CA PRO A 497 24.74 16.04 4.19
C PRO A 497 24.37 14.57 3.99
N ALA A 498 23.76 13.93 5.01
CA ALA A 498 23.32 12.54 4.95
C ALA A 498 22.23 12.30 3.90
N PHE A 499 21.23 13.19 3.85
CA PHE A 499 20.16 13.08 2.87
C PHE A 499 20.68 13.33 1.46
N ARG A 500 21.51 14.37 1.26
CA ARG A 500 22.12 14.68 -0.04
C ARG A 500 22.99 13.53 -0.55
N HIS A 501 23.81 12.95 0.32
CA HIS A 501 24.64 11.79 -0.02
C HIS A 501 23.79 10.62 -0.52
N THR A 502 22.75 10.27 0.24
CA THR A 502 21.81 9.18 -0.07
C THR A 502 21.09 9.40 -1.40
N LEU A 503 20.65 10.63 -1.68
CA LEU A 503 19.98 11.00 -2.93
C LEU A 503 20.88 10.85 -4.16
N THR A 504 22.16 11.18 -4.03
CA THR A 504 23.11 11.13 -5.14
C THR A 504 23.73 9.76 -5.37
N TYR A 505 23.60 8.86 -4.38
CA TYR A 505 24.13 7.51 -4.49
C TYR A 505 23.27 6.68 -5.47
N ASP A 506 23.94 6.12 -6.47
CA ASP A 506 23.33 5.26 -7.48
C ASP A 506 23.66 3.78 -7.19
N PRO A 507 22.77 3.04 -6.51
CA PRO A 507 22.98 1.62 -6.24
C PRO A 507 23.02 0.77 -7.52
N ALA A 508 22.36 1.19 -8.59
CA ALA A 508 22.36 0.44 -9.84
C ALA A 508 23.76 0.38 -10.46
N ALA A 509 24.56 1.45 -10.32
CA ALA A 509 25.94 1.49 -10.76
C ALA A 509 26.82 0.45 -10.03
N GLU A 510 26.65 0.28 -8.72
CA GLU A 510 27.39 -0.73 -7.94
C GLU A 510 26.89 -2.15 -8.23
N LEU A 511 25.58 -2.36 -8.31
CA LEU A 511 24.99 -3.65 -8.63
C LEU A 511 25.43 -4.16 -10.01
N LYS A 512 25.55 -3.27 -11.02
CA LYS A 512 26.09 -3.63 -12.33
C LYS A 512 27.52 -4.18 -12.25
N LYS A 513 28.34 -3.75 -11.30
CA LYS A 513 29.69 -4.30 -11.11
C LYS A 513 29.66 -5.75 -10.59
N LEU A 514 28.61 -6.15 -9.89
CA LEU A 514 28.45 -7.51 -9.34
C LEU A 514 28.16 -8.56 -10.41
N THR A 515 27.37 -8.19 -11.43
CA THR A 515 26.90 -9.09 -12.51
C THR A 515 28.02 -9.74 -13.33
N ARG A 516 29.25 -9.23 -13.26
CA ARG A 516 30.41 -9.82 -13.95
C ARG A 516 31.16 -10.88 -13.15
N GLN A 517 30.93 -11.05 -11.84
CA GLN A 517 31.79 -11.89 -11.00
C GLN A 517 31.11 -12.69 -9.85
N LYS A 518 29.85 -12.45 -9.49
CA LYS A 518 29.25 -13.08 -8.28
C LYS A 518 27.78 -13.50 -8.45
N ASN A 519 27.37 -14.52 -7.71
CA ASN A 519 25.97 -14.91 -7.53
C ASN A 519 25.30 -13.91 -6.56
N SER A 520 24.68 -12.85 -7.09
CA SER A 520 23.91 -11.88 -6.30
C SER A 520 22.43 -12.22 -6.35
N TRP A 521 21.76 -12.26 -5.19
CA TRP A 521 20.32 -12.48 -5.08
C TRP A 521 19.66 -11.21 -4.54
N VAL A 522 18.87 -10.54 -5.37
CA VAL A 522 18.06 -9.38 -4.95
C VAL A 522 16.66 -9.89 -4.61
N CYS A 523 16.28 -9.82 -3.33
CA CYS A 523 14.90 -10.05 -2.92
C CYS A 523 14.19 -8.70 -2.87
N SER A 524 13.64 -8.26 -4.00
CA SER A 524 12.72 -7.13 -4.01
C SER A 524 11.39 -7.56 -3.40
N GLY A 525 10.96 -6.87 -2.35
CA GLY A 525 9.63 -7.04 -1.76
C GLY A 525 8.49 -6.52 -2.64
N SER A 526 8.79 -6.06 -3.85
CA SER A 526 7.81 -5.77 -4.90
C SER A 526 7.94 -6.84 -5.99
N GLY A 527 6.84 -7.56 -6.23
CA GLY A 527 6.76 -8.60 -7.25
C GLY A 527 7.05 -8.03 -8.63
N SER A 528 8.25 -8.30 -9.13
CA SER A 528 8.62 -8.18 -10.54
C SER A 528 9.91 -8.97 -10.73
N PHE A 529 9.78 -10.28 -10.91
CA PHE A 529 10.86 -11.07 -11.49
C PHE A 529 10.98 -10.68 -12.96
N ALA A 530 11.91 -9.79 -13.29
CA ALA A 530 12.44 -9.72 -14.63
C ALA A 530 13.46 -10.86 -14.77
N SER A 531 13.07 -11.88 -15.51
CA SER A 531 13.99 -12.86 -16.06
C SER A 531 14.90 -12.17 -17.09
N GLU A 532 16.21 -12.30 -16.89
CA GLU A 532 17.20 -12.56 -17.95
C GLU A 532 18.41 -13.26 -17.36
#